data_AF-A0A5A7N845-F1
#
_entry.id   AF-A0A5A7N845-F1
#
_cell.length_a   1.000
_cell.length_b   1.000
_cell.length_c   1.000
_cell.angle_alpha   90.00
_cell.angle_beta   90.00
_cell.angle_gamma   90.00
#
_symmetry.space_group_name_H-M   'P 1'
#
loop_
_entity.id
_entity.type
_entity.pdbx_description
1 polymer ?
#
loop_
_entity_poly.entity_id
_entity_poly.type
_entity_poly.pdbx_seq_one_letter_code
_entity_poly.pdbx_strand_id
1 'polypeptide(L)' 'MKICIATDAWHPQINGVVRTLQMTKQALEELGHQVLIISLISF' A
#
# COMPACT_ATOMS: atom_id res chain seq x y z
N MET A 1 -7.82 -5.67 -11.51
CA MET A 1 -6.50 -5.85 -12.16
C MET A 1 -5.50 -6.37 -11.13
N LYS A 2 -4.30 -6.81 -11.54
CA LYS A 2 -3.18 -7.08 -10.62
C LYS A 2 -2.29 -5.85 -10.57
N ILE A 3 -2.15 -5.24 -9.39
CA ILE A 3 -1.42 -3.98 -9.17
C ILE A 3 -0.31 -4.24 -8.15
N CYS A 4 0.90 -3.80 -8.47
CA CYS A 4 2.04 -3.85 -7.56
C CYS A 4 2.49 -2.42 -7.26
N ILE A 5 2.64 -2.08 -5.98
CA ILE A 5 3.19 -0.81 -5.53
C ILE A 5 4.52 -1.11 -4.83
N ALA A 6 5.62 -0.62 -5.42
CA ALA A 6 6.93 -0.65 -4.78
C ALA A 6 7.17 0.69 -4.08
N THR A 7 7.51 0.65 -2.79
CA THR A 7 7.67 1.85 -1.98
C THR A 7 8.80 1.69 -0.97
N ASP A 8 9.43 2.82 -0.63
CA ASP A 8 10.33 2.94 0.52
C ASP A 8 9.57 3.24 1.81
N ALA A 9 8.24 3.28 1.82
CA ALA A 9 7.43 3.44 3.03
C ALA A 9 7.21 2.08 3.73
N TRP A 10 7.14 2.09 5.06
CA TRP A 10 6.93 0.88 5.87
C TRP A 10 6.07 1.13 7.11
N HIS A 11 5.43 0.08 7.62
CA HIS A 11 4.80 0.12 8.95
C HIS A 11 5.87 -0.17 10.04
N PRO A 12 5.87 0.49 11.22
CA PRO A 12 4.86 1.37 11.81
C PRO A 12 5.09 2.88 11.63
N GLN A 13 5.66 3.34 10.50
CA GLN A 13 5.97 4.75 10.34
C GLN A 13 4.69 5.62 10.33
N ILE A 14 4.61 6.60 11.24
CA ILE A 14 3.48 7.53 11.37
C ILE A 14 3.71 8.75 10.48
N ASN A 15 3.65 8.56 9.16
CA ASN A 15 3.72 9.66 8.20
C ASN A 15 2.51 9.64 7.24
N GLY A 16 2.33 10.74 6.52
CA GLY A 16 1.24 10.87 5.55
C GLY A 16 1.33 9.88 4.38
N VAL A 17 2.53 9.40 4.04
CA VAL A 17 2.76 8.48 2.92
C VAL A 17 2.20 7.09 3.24
N VAL A 18 2.54 6.52 4.40
CA VAL A 18 2.01 5.22 4.85
C VAL A 18 0.49 5.25 4.90
N ARG A 19 -0.09 6.31 5.48
CA ARG A 19 -1.55 6.46 5.53
C ARG A 19 -2.17 6.55 4.15
N THR A 20 -1.58 7.33 3.24
CA THR A 20 -2.07 7.45 1.87
C THR A 20 -2.03 6.11 1.15
N LEU A 21 -0.91 5.39 1.24
CA LEU A 21 -0.74 4.07 0.61
C LEU A 21 -1.71 3.02 1.16
N GLN A 22 -1.96 3.00 2.47
CA GLN A 22 -2.96 2.14 3.09
C GLN A 22 -4.37 2.42 2.55
N MET A 23 -4.76 3.70 2.51
CA MET A 23 -6.07 4.11 1.98
C MET A 23 -6.19 3.80 0.48
N THR A 24 -5.13 4.03 -0.30
CA THR A 24 -5.11 3.72 -1.73
C THR A 24 -5.24 2.23 -1.97
N LYS A 25 -4.50 1.39 -1.21
CA LYS A 25 -4.63 -0.07 -1.29
C LYS A 25 -6.07 -0.49 -1.02
N GLN A 26 -6.65 -0.02 0.08
CA GLN A 26 -8.02 -0.37 0.46
C GLN A 26 -9.02 0.01 -0.64
N ALA A 27 -8.95 1.24 -1.15
CA ALA A 27 -9.85 1.70 -2.21
C ALA A 27 -9.71 0.89 -3.50
N LEU A 28 -8.50 0.49 -3.89
CA LEU A 28 -8.27 -0.37 -5.06
C LEU A 28 -8.80 -1.79 -4.84
N GLU A 29 -8.65 -2.34 -3.64
CA GLU A 29 -9.21 -3.65 -3.27
C GLU A 29 -10.76 -3.62 -3.28
N GLU A 30 -11.37 -2.55 -2.78
CA GLU A 30 -12.83 -2.32 -2.85
C GLU A 30 -13.34 -2.24 -4.30
N LEU A 31 -12.52 -1.73 -5.23
CA LEU A 31 -12.81 -1.73 -6.67
C LEU A 31 -12.54 -3.11 -7.35
N GLY A 32 -12.25 -4.15 -6.59
CA GLY A 32 -12.03 -5.51 -7.09
C GLY A 32 -10.65 -5.73 -7.70
N HIS A 33 -9.64 -4.94 -7.32
CA HIS A 33 -8.27 -5.14 -7.75
C HIS A 33 -7.47 -5.96 -6.72
N GLN A 34 -6.54 -6.79 -7.21
CA GLN A 34 -5.57 -7.47 -6.36
C GLN A 34 -4.35 -6.55 -6.22
N VAL A 35 -4.02 -6.16 -4.99
CA VAL A 35 -2.94 -5.21 -4.71
C VAL A 35 -1.87 -5.87 -3.86
N LEU A 36 -0.62 -5.81 -4.34
CA LEU A 36 0.57 -6.19 -3.58
C LEU A 36 1.39 -4.93 -3.29
N ILE A 37 1.76 -4.72 -2.03
CA ILE A 37 2.75 -3.71 -1.65
C ILE A 37 4.06 -4.43 -1.37
N ILE A 38 5.13 -3.96 -2.02
CA ILE A 38 6.50 -4.41 -1.78
C ILE A 38 7.25 -3.25 -1.13
N SER A 39 7.81 -3.52 0.04
CA SER A 39 8.58 -2.58 0.85
C SER A 39 9.79 -3.28 1.47
N LEU A 40 10.71 -2.49 2.03
CA LEU A 40 11.96 -3.00 2.64
C LEU A 40 11.69 -3.89 3.87
N ILE A 41 10.63 -3.59 4.61
CA ILE A 41 10.10 -4.38 5.73
C ILE A 41 8.57 -4.45 5.63
N SER A 42 7.91 -5.21 6.50
CA SER A 42 6.46 -5.42 6.44
C SER A 42 5.67 -4.11 6.33
N PHE A 43 4.71 -4.10 5.40
CA PHE A 43 3.73 -3.03 5.21
C PHE A 43 2.38 -3.42 5.80
#